data_AF-A0A2U0HZC6-F1
#
_entry.id   AF-A0A2U0HZC6-F1
#
_cell.length_a   1.000
_cell.length_b   1.000
_cell.length_c   1.000
_cell.angle_alpha   90.00
_cell.angle_beta   90.00
_cell.angle_gamma   90.00
#
_symmetry.space_group_name_H-M   'P 1'
#
loop_
_entity.id
_entity.type
_entity.pdbx_description
1 polymer ?
#
loop_
_entity_poly.entity_id
_entity_poly.type
_entity_poly.pdbx_seq_one_letter_code
_entity_poly.pdbx_strand_id
1 'polypeptide(L)'
;MRKLLIILLLVSSVSVYSQEKDLTNVSIDGLLGETQFSNDHPDAMELVWWIPTEFWEISFLQDGSSSEADIQALKALFEGYELFAIVKGKIGYFGGITYEPLEAILKELKVRYKNTDLKPVQKEEIPSDLLNFLSAMQPMMANLFGTMGENMHFVLMQDSSSKTVLPIKATGNDNLTITLADFTKEVDLPLSKLLKEKVCPVDNAMHSGKWHFCPFHGKELIAQ
;
A
#
# COMPACT_ATOMS: atom_id res chain seq x y z
N MET A 1 5.16 -57.28 27.23
CA MET A 1 6.44 -56.86 26.61
C MET A 1 6.14 -56.30 25.22
N ARG A 2 6.80 -55.19 24.87
CA ARG A 2 6.71 -54.42 23.61
C ARG A 2 5.45 -53.58 23.36
N LYS A 3 5.43 -52.45 24.07
CA LYS A 3 4.89 -51.17 23.58
C LYS A 3 5.78 -50.63 22.45
N LEU A 4 5.21 -49.70 21.68
CA LEU A 4 5.85 -48.72 20.78
C LEU A 4 6.49 -49.26 19.48
N LEU A 5 5.84 -48.94 18.35
CA LEU A 5 6.46 -47.98 17.44
C LEU A 5 5.37 -47.20 16.68
N ILE A 6 5.12 -45.99 17.17
CA ILE A 6 4.53 -44.87 16.46
C ILE A 6 5.54 -44.46 15.39
N ILE A 7 5.16 -44.46 14.11
CA ILE A 7 5.61 -43.43 13.17
C ILE A 7 4.38 -43.04 12.35
N LEU A 8 3.62 -42.15 12.96
CA LEU A 8 2.67 -41.27 12.29
C LEU A 8 3.51 -40.41 11.32
N LEU A 9 3.55 -40.82 10.06
CA LEU A 9 4.06 -40.01 8.94
C LEU A 9 3.05 -38.87 8.75
N LEU A 10 3.05 -37.91 9.67
CA LEU A 10 2.59 -36.55 9.39
C LEU A 10 3.53 -36.05 8.29
N VAL A 11 3.11 -36.28 7.05
CA VAL A 11 3.55 -35.49 5.92
C VAL A 11 3.14 -34.07 6.27
N SER A 12 4.08 -33.34 6.85
CA SER A 12 4.09 -31.90 6.91
C SER A 12 4.12 -31.42 5.47
N SER A 13 2.95 -31.33 4.84
CA SER A 13 2.72 -30.41 3.74
C SER A 13 2.90 -29.02 4.33
N VAL A 14 4.16 -28.60 4.50
CA VAL A 14 4.53 -27.21 4.69
C VAL A 14 4.20 -26.56 3.35
N SER A 15 2.94 -26.20 3.19
CA SER A 15 2.49 -25.40 2.08
C SER A 15 3.39 -24.17 2.05
N VAL A 16 4.06 -23.96 0.92
CA VAL A 16 4.96 -22.83 0.62
C VAL A 16 4.13 -21.55 0.50
N TYR A 17 3.43 -21.19 1.56
CA TYR A 17 2.71 -19.93 1.66
C TYR A 17 3.73 -18.80 1.78
N SER A 18 3.42 -17.68 1.14
CA SER A 18 4.22 -16.47 1.25
C SER A 18 4.27 -16.04 2.72
N GLN A 19 5.46 -15.95 3.30
CA GLN A 19 5.64 -15.53 4.68
C GLN A 19 5.74 -14.01 4.74
N GLU A 20 5.06 -13.38 5.68
CA GLU A 20 5.21 -11.95 5.95
C GLU A 20 6.63 -11.66 6.42
N LYS A 21 7.17 -10.52 5.97
CA LYS A 21 8.45 -10.00 6.38
C LYS A 21 8.28 -9.20 7.68
N ASP A 22 9.26 -9.29 8.57
CA ASP A 22 9.35 -8.37 9.70
C ASP A 22 9.46 -6.93 9.17
N LEU A 23 8.57 -6.04 9.64
CA LEU A 23 8.47 -4.65 9.17
C LEU A 23 9.79 -3.88 9.33
N THR A 24 10.63 -4.23 10.31
CA THR A 24 11.96 -3.61 10.50
C THR A 24 12.93 -3.88 9.34
N ASN A 25 12.67 -4.94 8.55
CA ASN A 25 13.48 -5.34 7.41
C ASN A 25 12.84 -4.97 6.06
N VAL A 26 11.69 -4.27 6.05
CA VAL A 26 11.04 -3.82 4.82
C VAL A 26 11.70 -2.53 4.33
N SER A 27 12.03 -2.48 3.03
CA SER A 27 12.51 -1.26 2.38
C SER A 27 11.34 -0.30 2.11
N ILE A 28 11.40 0.91 2.67
CA ILE A 28 10.41 1.97 2.42
C ILE A 28 10.37 2.31 0.92
N ASP A 29 11.53 2.53 0.29
CA ASP A 29 11.61 2.83 -1.14
C ASP A 29 10.97 1.73 -2.00
N GLY A 30 11.19 0.47 -1.61
CA GLY A 30 10.55 -0.66 -2.27
C GLY A 30 9.03 -0.63 -2.12
N LEU A 31 8.52 -0.29 -0.94
CA LEU A 31 7.08 -0.21 -0.67
C LEU A 31 6.43 0.97 -1.42
N LEU A 32 7.11 2.12 -1.49
CA LEU A 32 6.70 3.27 -2.31
C LEU A 32 6.53 2.86 -3.78
N GLY A 33 7.49 2.11 -4.32
CA GLY A 33 7.42 1.61 -5.70
C GLY A 33 6.24 0.67 -6.00
N GLU A 34 5.61 0.07 -4.98
CA GLU A 34 4.43 -0.79 -5.14
C GLU A 34 3.10 -0.08 -4.86
N THR A 35 3.16 1.13 -4.27
CA THR A 35 1.97 1.85 -3.77
C THR A 35 1.76 3.22 -4.43
N GLN A 36 2.74 3.71 -5.18
CA GLN A 36 2.63 4.90 -6.00
C GLN A 36 2.32 4.54 -7.46
N PHE A 37 1.30 5.19 -8.00
CA PHE A 37 0.75 4.90 -9.31
C PHE A 37 0.61 6.19 -10.10
N SER A 38 1.13 6.21 -11.31
CA SER A 38 1.01 7.32 -12.25
C SER A 38 0.62 6.80 -13.62
N ASN A 39 0.08 7.68 -14.45
CA ASN A 39 -0.11 7.40 -15.85
C ASN A 39 1.15 7.82 -16.65
N ASP A 40 1.32 7.26 -17.84
CA ASP A 40 2.42 7.62 -18.75
C ASP A 40 1.98 8.66 -19.82
N HIS A 41 0.87 9.36 -19.59
CA HIS A 41 0.33 10.30 -20.58
C HIS A 41 1.21 11.56 -20.67
N PRO A 42 1.70 11.94 -21.85
CA PRO A 42 2.70 13.01 -21.98
C PRO A 42 2.16 14.41 -21.63
N ASP A 43 0.84 14.60 -21.69
CA ASP A 43 0.16 15.87 -21.43
C ASP A 43 -0.52 15.92 -20.05
N ALA A 44 -0.38 14.87 -19.24
CA ALA A 44 -1.01 14.75 -17.94
C ALA A 44 0.04 14.58 -16.84
N MET A 45 -0.26 15.12 -15.67
CA MET A 45 0.45 14.85 -14.43
C MET A 45 -0.55 14.21 -13.47
N GLU A 46 -0.43 12.90 -13.26
CA GLU A 46 -1.30 12.16 -12.35
C GLU A 46 -0.46 11.26 -11.45
N LEU A 47 -0.70 11.39 -10.15
CA LEU A 47 -0.12 10.51 -9.16
C LEU A 47 -1.19 10.16 -8.14
N VAL A 48 -1.39 8.87 -7.93
CA VAL A 48 -2.15 8.30 -6.83
C VAL A 48 -1.18 7.50 -5.98
N TRP A 49 -1.00 7.92 -4.74
CA TRP A 49 -0.26 7.18 -3.75
C TRP A 49 -1.22 6.60 -2.72
N TRP A 50 -1.39 5.27 -2.75
CA TRP A 50 -2.06 4.56 -1.67
C TRP A 50 -1.09 4.45 -0.48
N ILE A 51 -1.48 4.93 0.71
CA ILE A 51 -0.60 4.91 1.88
C ILE A 51 -1.12 3.88 2.89
N PRO A 52 -0.72 2.60 2.75
CA PRO A 52 -1.20 1.55 3.64
C PRO A 52 -0.73 1.77 5.08
N THR A 53 -1.43 1.19 6.05
CA THR A 53 -1.06 1.29 7.48
C THR A 53 0.38 0.84 7.72
N GLU A 54 0.84 -0.20 7.02
CA GLU A 54 2.20 -0.73 7.12
C GLU A 54 3.26 0.30 6.74
N PHE A 55 2.99 1.20 5.78
CA PHE A 55 3.94 2.27 5.41
C PHE A 55 4.28 3.14 6.62
N TRP A 56 3.27 3.47 7.42
CA TRP A 56 3.44 4.29 8.61
C TRP A 56 4.24 3.56 9.67
N GLU A 57 3.88 2.31 9.96
CA GLU A 57 4.59 1.48 10.95
C GLU A 57 6.07 1.36 10.59
N ILE A 58 6.38 1.07 9.33
CA ILE A 58 7.77 0.97 8.85
C ILE A 58 8.49 2.32 8.98
N SER A 59 7.84 3.44 8.60
CA SER A 59 8.43 4.78 8.69
C SER A 59 8.81 5.13 10.13
N PHE A 60 7.93 4.86 11.09
CA PHE A 60 8.18 5.13 12.50
C PHE A 60 9.24 4.20 13.11
N LEU A 61 9.24 2.92 12.74
CA LEU A 61 10.27 1.97 13.17
C LEU A 61 11.67 2.34 12.68
N GLN A 62 11.78 2.90 11.46
CA GLN A 62 13.07 3.28 10.87
C GLN A 62 13.60 4.61 11.40
N ASP A 63 12.74 5.56 11.72
CA ASP A 63 13.16 6.83 12.34
C ASP A 63 13.68 6.62 13.78
N GLY A 64 13.22 5.57 14.46
CA GLY A 64 13.72 5.15 15.78
C GLY A 64 13.41 6.12 16.93
N SER A 65 12.76 7.24 16.64
CA SER A 65 12.35 8.26 17.62
C SER A 65 11.01 7.97 18.27
N SER A 66 10.22 7.07 17.68
CA SER A 66 8.84 6.78 18.08
C SER A 66 8.75 5.54 18.96
N SER A 67 7.93 5.62 20.00
CA SER A 67 7.64 4.49 20.87
C SER A 67 6.59 3.58 20.25
N GLU A 68 6.51 2.33 20.74
CA GLU A 68 5.43 1.41 20.37
C GLU A 68 4.04 2.02 20.62
N ALA A 69 3.90 2.81 21.70
CA ALA A 69 2.64 3.49 22.01
C ALA A 69 2.25 4.52 20.94
N ASP A 70 3.23 5.22 20.36
CA ASP A 70 2.99 6.19 19.29
C ASP A 70 2.53 5.49 18.01
N ILE A 71 3.13 4.35 17.68
CA ILE A 71 2.73 3.51 16.53
C ILE A 71 1.29 3.02 16.71
N GLN A 72 0.93 2.52 17.90
CA GLN A 72 -0.44 2.05 18.16
C GLN A 72 -1.46 3.20 18.14
N ALA A 73 -1.10 4.38 18.66
CA ALA A 73 -1.96 5.56 18.60
C ALA A 73 -2.23 5.98 17.15
N LEU A 74 -1.22 5.93 16.29
CA LEU A 74 -1.38 6.21 14.87
C LEU A 74 -2.27 5.17 14.18
N LYS A 75 -2.08 3.88 14.44
CA LYS A 75 -2.93 2.83 13.88
C LYS A 75 -4.40 3.02 14.26
N ALA A 76 -4.66 3.38 15.52
CA ALA A 76 -6.00 3.70 15.99
C ALA A 76 -6.56 4.96 15.30
N LEU A 77 -5.72 5.95 15.00
CA LEU A 77 -6.13 7.16 14.28
C LEU A 77 -6.66 6.86 12.87
N PHE A 78 -6.08 5.87 12.20
CA PHE A 78 -6.49 5.42 10.86
C PHE A 78 -7.54 4.30 10.88
N GLU A 79 -8.01 3.85 12.05
CA GLU A 79 -8.96 2.74 12.13
C GLU A 79 -10.27 3.08 11.39
N GLY A 80 -10.63 2.22 10.44
CA GLY A 80 -11.83 2.39 9.61
C GLY A 80 -11.67 3.38 8.45
N TYR A 81 -10.46 3.88 8.20
CA TYR A 81 -10.13 4.73 7.06
C TYR A 81 -8.98 4.15 6.24
N GLU A 82 -8.92 4.54 4.97
CA GLU A 82 -7.77 4.32 4.11
C GLU A 82 -7.29 5.65 3.55
N LEU A 83 -5.97 5.88 3.53
CA LEU A 83 -5.41 7.14 3.10
C LEU A 83 -4.84 7.04 1.69
N PHE A 84 -5.20 8.01 0.85
CA PHE A 84 -4.61 8.24 -0.44
C PHE A 84 -4.05 9.67 -0.51
N ALA A 85 -2.90 9.84 -1.13
CA ALA A 85 -2.39 11.14 -1.54
C ALA A 85 -2.47 11.24 -3.06
N ILE A 86 -3.19 12.23 -3.58
CA ILE A 86 -3.56 12.32 -4.98
C ILE A 86 -3.24 13.70 -5.52
N VAL A 87 -2.62 13.76 -6.68
CA VAL A 87 -2.44 15.00 -7.45
C VAL A 87 -2.77 14.72 -8.90
N LYS A 88 -3.48 15.67 -9.52
CA LYS A 88 -3.84 15.64 -10.94
C LYS A 88 -3.63 17.03 -11.52
N GLY A 89 -3.12 17.08 -12.75
CA GLY A 89 -2.94 18.32 -13.48
C GLY A 89 -2.66 18.09 -14.95
N LYS A 90 -2.77 19.17 -15.72
CA LYS A 90 -2.46 19.18 -17.14
C LYS A 90 -1.12 19.85 -17.41
N ILE A 91 -0.27 19.19 -18.17
CA ILE A 91 1.01 19.74 -18.62
C ILE A 91 0.74 20.63 -19.84
N GLY A 92 1.09 21.90 -19.74
CA GLY A 92 1.00 22.86 -20.82
C GLY A 92 2.17 22.77 -21.79
N TYR A 93 2.02 23.37 -22.97
CA TYR A 93 3.02 23.33 -24.05
C TYR A 93 4.44 23.78 -23.62
N PHE A 94 4.52 24.72 -22.68
CA PHE A 94 5.79 25.23 -22.13
C PHE A 94 6.23 24.53 -20.83
N GLY A 95 5.64 23.39 -20.50
CA GLY A 95 6.01 22.58 -19.32
C GLY A 95 5.38 23.02 -17.99
N GLY A 96 4.61 24.12 -17.97
CA GLY A 96 3.86 24.52 -16.78
C GLY A 96 2.70 23.56 -16.49
N ILE A 97 2.41 23.29 -15.20
CA ILE A 97 1.34 22.37 -14.79
C ILE A 97 0.16 23.20 -14.27
N THR A 98 -1.04 22.91 -14.78
CA THR A 98 -2.29 23.42 -14.21
C THR A 98 -2.93 22.30 -13.39
N TYR A 99 -2.85 22.40 -12.07
CA TYR A 99 -3.39 21.40 -11.15
C TYR A 99 -4.91 21.50 -11.05
N GLU A 100 -5.57 20.35 -10.90
CA GLU A 100 -7.01 20.27 -10.69
C GLU A 100 -7.35 20.39 -9.21
N PRO A 101 -8.48 21.06 -8.86
CA PRO A 101 -8.93 21.13 -7.49
C PRO A 101 -9.47 19.77 -7.02
N LEU A 102 -9.42 19.54 -5.70
CA LEU A 102 -9.90 18.31 -5.07
C LEU A 102 -11.31 17.91 -5.51
N GLU A 103 -12.24 18.85 -5.63
CA GLU A 103 -13.63 18.55 -6.00
C GLU A 103 -13.77 18.00 -7.43
N ALA A 104 -12.83 18.32 -8.32
CA ALA A 104 -12.77 17.73 -9.65
C ALA A 104 -12.20 16.30 -9.58
N ILE A 105 -11.09 16.13 -8.86
CA ILE A 105 -10.43 14.84 -8.64
C ILE A 105 -11.38 13.81 -8.03
N LEU A 106 -12.14 14.18 -6.99
CA LEU A 106 -13.06 13.27 -6.31
C LEU A 106 -14.23 12.78 -7.18
N LYS A 107 -14.59 13.49 -8.25
CA LYS A 107 -15.64 13.03 -9.19
C LYS A 107 -15.15 11.90 -10.09
N GLU A 108 -13.84 11.81 -10.27
CA GLU A 108 -13.19 10.87 -11.16
C GLU A 108 -12.54 9.71 -10.41
N LEU A 109 -12.20 9.93 -9.14
CA LEU A 109 -11.63 8.90 -8.26
C LEU A 109 -12.67 7.83 -7.92
N LYS A 110 -12.32 6.56 -8.16
CA LYS A 110 -13.05 5.39 -7.69
C LYS A 110 -12.07 4.41 -7.08
N VAL A 111 -12.34 3.96 -5.86
CA VAL A 111 -11.55 2.94 -5.18
C VAL A 111 -12.46 1.79 -4.80
N ARG A 112 -12.05 0.57 -5.15
CA ARG A 112 -12.76 -0.67 -4.84
C ARG A 112 -11.81 -1.64 -4.16
N TYR A 113 -12.28 -2.24 -3.09
CA TYR A 113 -11.56 -3.30 -2.38
C TYR A 113 -12.56 -4.38 -1.97
N LYS A 114 -12.22 -5.66 -2.19
CA LYS A 114 -13.11 -6.81 -1.92
C LYS A 114 -14.50 -6.71 -2.57
N ASN A 115 -14.56 -6.17 -3.80
CA ASN A 115 -15.80 -5.85 -4.51
C ASN A 115 -16.72 -4.82 -3.82
N THR A 116 -16.21 -4.10 -2.83
CA THR A 116 -16.90 -2.99 -2.17
C THR A 116 -16.33 -1.67 -2.66
N ASP A 117 -17.21 -0.78 -3.11
CA ASP A 117 -16.83 0.58 -3.44
C ASP A 117 -16.62 1.40 -2.16
N LEU A 118 -15.44 1.99 -2.04
CA LEU A 118 -15.11 2.93 -0.97
C LEU A 118 -15.56 4.34 -1.36
N LYS A 119 -15.88 5.17 -0.37
CA LYS A 119 -16.32 6.55 -0.56
C LYS A 119 -15.37 7.53 0.11
N PRO A 120 -15.09 8.69 -0.51
CA PRO A 120 -14.38 9.77 0.15
C PRO A 120 -15.14 10.21 1.42
N VAL A 121 -14.41 10.41 2.50
CA VAL A 121 -14.93 10.99 3.74
C VAL A 121 -15.08 12.49 3.55
N GLN A 122 -16.25 13.03 3.91
CA GLN A 122 -16.45 14.48 3.89
C GLN A 122 -15.62 15.13 4.99
N LYS A 123 -15.08 16.33 4.73
CA LYS A 123 -14.16 17.00 5.64
C LYS A 123 -14.73 17.18 7.05
N GLU A 124 -16.03 17.45 7.15
CA GLU A 124 -16.76 17.67 8.39
C GLU A 124 -16.97 16.38 9.20
N GLU A 125 -16.82 15.21 8.56
CA GLU A 125 -16.91 13.89 9.19
C GLU A 125 -15.54 13.34 9.62
N ILE A 126 -14.44 13.98 9.21
CA ILE A 126 -13.09 13.58 9.58
C ILE A 126 -12.84 13.95 11.06
N PRO A 127 -12.40 13.00 11.91
CA PRO A 127 -12.02 13.31 13.29
C PRO A 127 -10.96 14.42 13.35
N SER A 128 -11.10 15.34 14.30
CA SER A 128 -10.22 16.52 14.41
C SER A 128 -8.74 16.17 14.48
N ASP A 129 -8.37 15.13 15.23
CA ASP A 129 -6.98 14.72 15.38
C ASP A 129 -6.39 14.20 14.06
N LEU A 130 -7.20 13.45 13.29
CA LEU A 130 -6.78 12.96 11.98
C LEU A 130 -6.67 14.12 10.97
N LEU A 131 -7.60 15.08 11.02
CA LEU A 131 -7.52 16.29 10.19
C LEU A 131 -6.27 17.12 10.51
N ASN A 132 -5.93 17.26 11.80
CA ASN A 132 -4.72 17.96 12.24
C ASN A 132 -3.46 17.23 11.77
N PHE A 133 -3.42 15.90 11.88
CA PHE A 133 -2.33 15.07 11.38
C PHE A 133 -2.12 15.28 9.87
N LEU A 134 -3.18 15.16 9.06
CA LEU A 134 -3.10 15.38 7.61
C LEU A 134 -2.68 16.82 7.26
N SER A 135 -3.14 17.81 8.02
CA SER A 135 -2.75 19.21 7.81
C SER A 135 -1.26 19.45 8.10
N ALA A 136 -0.68 18.73 9.06
CA ALA A 136 0.75 18.76 9.35
C ALA A 136 1.58 18.08 8.25
N MET A 137 0.99 17.14 7.50
CA MET A 137 1.67 16.46 6.39
C MET A 137 1.81 17.31 5.12
N GLN A 138 0.86 18.20 4.86
CA GLN A 138 0.88 19.06 3.66
C GLN A 138 2.22 19.80 3.45
N PRO A 139 2.79 20.53 4.45
CA PRO A 139 4.07 21.20 4.27
C PRO A 139 5.23 20.23 4.05
N MET A 140 5.17 19.01 4.61
CA MET A 140 6.20 17.99 4.35
C MET A 140 6.17 17.56 2.88
N MET A 141 4.98 17.35 2.30
CA MET A 141 4.85 17.01 0.89
C MET A 141 5.33 18.15 0.00
N ALA A 142 4.97 19.39 0.31
CA ALA A 142 5.46 20.57 -0.41
C ALA A 142 7.00 20.66 -0.39
N ASN A 143 7.64 20.38 0.74
CA ASN A 143 9.10 20.38 0.84
C ASN A 143 9.75 19.26 0.01
N LEU A 144 9.14 18.08 -0.04
CA LEU A 144 9.69 16.92 -0.76
C LEU A 144 9.42 16.96 -2.27
N PHE A 145 8.22 17.40 -2.67
CA PHE A 145 7.72 17.34 -4.04
C PHE A 145 7.54 18.72 -4.69
N GLY A 146 7.93 19.80 -4.01
CA GLY A 146 7.78 21.16 -4.49
C GLY A 146 6.32 21.51 -4.78
N THR A 147 6.09 22.14 -5.93
CA THR A 147 4.74 22.56 -6.37
C THR A 147 3.77 21.39 -6.53
N MET A 148 4.25 20.18 -6.85
CA MET A 148 3.39 18.99 -6.89
C MET A 148 2.89 18.63 -5.49
N GLY A 149 3.75 18.74 -4.48
CA GLY A 149 3.41 18.49 -3.08
C GLY A 149 2.45 19.54 -2.51
N GLU A 150 2.59 20.80 -2.92
CA GLU A 150 1.65 21.87 -2.56
C GLU A 150 0.23 21.58 -3.06
N ASN A 151 0.12 20.96 -4.24
CA ASN A 151 -1.15 20.62 -4.90
C ASN A 151 -1.56 19.16 -4.70
N MET A 152 -0.87 18.44 -3.82
CA MET A 152 -1.24 17.08 -3.43
C MET A 152 -2.39 17.13 -2.43
N HIS A 153 -3.38 16.27 -2.62
CA HIS A 153 -4.54 16.18 -1.76
C HIS A 153 -4.56 14.85 -1.00
N PHE A 154 -4.68 14.92 0.31
CA PHE A 154 -4.97 13.76 1.14
C PHE A 154 -6.46 13.46 1.12
N VAL A 155 -6.81 12.26 0.65
CA VAL A 155 -8.17 11.77 0.55
C VAL A 155 -8.32 10.56 1.45
N LEU A 156 -9.16 10.69 2.48
CA LEU A 156 -9.58 9.57 3.30
C LEU A 156 -10.75 8.87 2.62
N MET A 157 -10.65 7.55 2.53
CA MET A 157 -11.70 6.69 2.01
C MET A 157 -12.27 5.86 3.16
N GLN A 158 -13.58 5.65 3.16
CA GLN A 158 -14.28 4.77 4.09
C GLN A 158 -15.17 3.77 3.36
N ASP A 159 -15.47 2.65 4.02
CA ASP A 159 -16.49 1.71 3.56
C ASP A 159 -17.88 2.38 3.60
N SER A 160 -18.63 2.22 2.52
CA SER A 160 -19.96 2.79 2.35
C SER A 160 -21.05 2.11 3.19
N SER A 161 -20.80 0.92 3.74
CA SER A 161 -21.83 0.08 4.36
C SER A 161 -21.63 -0.23 5.85
N SER A 162 -20.40 -0.46 6.34
CA SER A 162 -20.22 -0.86 7.75
C SER A 162 -18.84 -0.65 8.40
N LYS A 163 -17.90 0.07 7.77
CA LYS A 163 -16.48 0.20 8.24
C LYS A 163 -15.74 -1.14 8.43
N THR A 164 -16.31 -2.27 8.01
CA THR A 164 -15.76 -3.62 8.30
C THR A 164 -14.75 -4.11 7.27
N VAL A 165 -14.68 -3.43 6.13
CA VAL A 165 -13.81 -3.83 5.01
C VAL A 165 -12.43 -3.17 5.11
N LEU A 166 -12.28 -2.14 5.94
CA LEU A 166 -11.04 -1.39 6.15
C LEU A 166 -10.35 -1.73 7.49
N PRO A 167 -9.03 -1.51 7.61
CA PRO A 167 -8.10 -1.04 6.57
C PRO A 167 -7.88 -2.09 5.47
N ILE A 168 -7.40 -1.65 4.30
CA ILE A 168 -6.98 -2.56 3.23
C ILE A 168 -5.80 -3.37 3.76
N LYS A 169 -5.91 -4.71 3.70
CA LYS A 169 -4.85 -5.59 4.19
C LYS A 169 -3.78 -5.73 3.12
N ALA A 170 -2.68 -5.00 3.25
CA ALA A 170 -1.61 -5.03 2.25
C ALA A 170 -0.97 -6.41 2.13
N THR A 171 -1.07 -7.29 3.13
CA THR A 171 -0.65 -8.71 3.06
C THR A 171 -1.77 -9.69 2.70
N GLY A 172 -2.98 -9.20 2.41
CA GLY A 172 -4.13 -10.01 2.01
C GLY A 172 -4.05 -10.55 0.58
N ASN A 173 -5.00 -11.42 0.20
CA ASN A 173 -5.08 -12.01 -1.16
C ASN A 173 -6.22 -11.42 -1.99
N ASP A 174 -6.74 -10.27 -1.60
CA ASP A 174 -7.85 -9.59 -2.24
C ASP A 174 -7.34 -8.54 -3.24
N ASN A 175 -8.15 -8.16 -4.22
CA ASN A 175 -7.74 -7.13 -5.19
C ASN A 175 -8.16 -5.74 -4.71
N LEU A 176 -7.25 -4.78 -4.88
CA LEU A 176 -7.52 -3.36 -4.76
C LEU A 176 -7.50 -2.75 -6.17
N THR A 177 -8.61 -2.15 -6.57
CA THR A 177 -8.74 -1.42 -7.82
C THR A 177 -8.83 0.06 -7.53
N ILE A 178 -7.97 0.85 -8.17
CA ILE A 178 -7.98 2.31 -8.08
C ILE A 178 -8.15 2.87 -9.49
N THR A 179 -9.11 3.76 -9.68
CA THR A 179 -9.35 4.45 -10.95
C THR A 179 -9.34 5.95 -10.69
N LEU A 180 -8.60 6.68 -11.52
CA LEU A 180 -8.60 8.14 -11.58
C LEU A 180 -8.67 8.53 -13.06
N ALA A 181 -9.71 9.27 -13.44
CA ALA A 181 -9.97 9.64 -14.83
C ALA A 181 -10.01 8.40 -15.77
N ASP A 182 -9.09 8.33 -16.73
CA ASP A 182 -8.91 7.24 -17.69
C ASP A 182 -7.86 6.20 -17.26
N PHE A 183 -7.17 6.45 -16.14
CA PHE A 183 -6.19 5.55 -15.56
C PHE A 183 -6.84 4.60 -14.54
N THR A 184 -6.64 3.29 -14.73
CA THR A 184 -7.02 2.24 -13.77
C THR A 184 -5.81 1.41 -13.37
N LYS A 185 -5.58 1.29 -12.06
CA LYS A 185 -4.61 0.40 -11.45
C LYS A 185 -5.30 -0.74 -10.72
N GLU A 186 -5.03 -1.96 -11.16
CA GLU A 186 -5.25 -3.17 -10.37
C GLU A 186 -4.00 -3.44 -9.54
N VAL A 187 -4.15 -3.53 -8.22
CA VAL A 187 -3.09 -3.83 -7.27
C VAL A 187 -3.29 -5.27 -6.80
N ASP A 188 -2.40 -6.15 -7.25
CA ASP A 188 -2.39 -7.54 -6.83
C ASP A 188 -1.80 -7.65 -5.42
N LEU A 189 -2.64 -7.89 -4.41
CA LEU A 189 -2.20 -8.17 -3.04
C LEU A 189 -1.85 -9.67 -2.87
N PRO A 190 -0.94 -10.04 -1.95
CA PRO A 190 -0.24 -9.19 -0.97
C PRO A 190 0.73 -8.20 -1.64
N LEU A 191 1.24 -7.16 -0.98
CA LEU A 191 2.35 -6.38 -1.51
C LEU A 191 3.64 -7.20 -1.40
N SER A 192 4.41 -7.24 -2.48
CA SER A 192 5.55 -8.14 -2.61
C SER A 192 6.69 -7.76 -1.67
N LYS A 193 6.83 -6.47 -1.35
CA LYS A 193 7.83 -5.99 -0.37
C LYS A 193 7.52 -6.34 1.08
N LEU A 194 6.25 -6.65 1.39
CA LEU A 194 5.83 -7.09 2.72
C LEU A 194 6.03 -8.60 2.92
N LEU A 195 6.56 -9.30 1.93
CA LEU A 195 6.79 -10.74 1.97
C LEU A 195 8.28 -11.03 2.02
N LYS A 196 8.65 -12.09 2.73
CA LYS A 196 10.01 -12.63 2.65
C LYS A 196 10.29 -13.08 1.22
N GLU A 197 11.42 -12.64 0.70
CA GLU A 197 11.93 -13.10 -0.58
C GLU A 197 12.17 -14.62 -0.57
N LYS A 198 12.09 -15.22 -1.76
CA LYS A 198 12.40 -16.64 -1.97
C LYS A 198 13.63 -16.77 -2.87
N VAL A 199 14.34 -17.89 -2.74
CA VAL A 199 15.59 -18.17 -3.47
C VAL A 199 15.35 -19.14 -4.60
N CYS A 200 15.96 -18.90 -5.76
CA CYS A 200 16.02 -19.92 -6.81
C CYS A 200 17.12 -20.96 -6.49
N PRO A 201 16.81 -22.27 -6.51
CA PRO A 201 17.77 -23.32 -6.15
C PRO A 201 18.89 -23.52 -7.19
N VAL A 202 18.81 -22.88 -8.36
CA VAL A 202 19.78 -23.07 -9.45
C VAL A 202 20.94 -22.07 -9.36
N ASP A 203 20.63 -20.80 -9.11
CA ASP A 203 21.58 -19.69 -9.14
C ASP A 203 21.66 -18.91 -7.81
N ASN A 204 20.82 -19.28 -6.83
CA ASN A 204 20.65 -18.60 -5.55
C ASN A 204 20.15 -17.14 -5.66
N ALA A 205 19.54 -16.76 -6.78
CA ALA A 205 18.96 -15.43 -6.95
C ALA A 205 17.72 -15.24 -6.06
N MET A 206 17.58 -14.03 -5.50
CA MET A 206 16.43 -13.62 -4.70
C MET A 206 15.26 -13.17 -5.60
N HIS A 207 14.06 -13.63 -5.27
CA HIS A 207 12.84 -13.37 -6.01
C HIS A 207 11.69 -13.01 -5.07
N SER A 208 10.63 -12.45 -5.66
CA SER A 208 9.43 -12.06 -4.93
C SER A 208 8.84 -13.23 -4.14
N GLY A 209 8.45 -12.98 -2.88
CA GLY A 209 7.73 -13.95 -2.05
C GLY A 209 6.41 -14.44 -2.65
N LYS A 210 5.82 -13.63 -3.56
CA LYS A 210 4.60 -13.97 -4.32
C LYS A 210 4.76 -15.17 -5.23
N TRP A 211 5.97 -15.40 -5.73
CA TRP A 211 6.19 -16.37 -6.80
C TRP A 211 6.35 -17.78 -6.21
N HIS A 212 5.85 -18.75 -6.97
CA HIS A 212 6.02 -20.18 -6.66
C HIS A 212 7.23 -20.76 -7.40
N PHE A 213 7.48 -20.30 -8.62
CA PHE A 213 8.57 -20.77 -9.48
C PHE A 213 9.47 -19.62 -9.91
N CYS A 214 10.75 -19.91 -10.10
CA CYS A 214 11.72 -18.98 -10.68
C CYS A 214 11.30 -18.67 -12.13
N PRO A 215 11.14 -17.39 -12.51
CA PRO A 215 10.69 -17.04 -13.87
C PRO A 215 11.73 -17.37 -14.95
N PHE A 216 12.99 -17.58 -14.57
CA PHE A 216 14.09 -17.89 -15.50
C PHE A 216 14.35 -19.39 -15.63
N HIS A 217 14.38 -20.11 -14.50
CA HIS A 217 14.77 -21.53 -14.46
C HIS A 217 13.57 -22.50 -14.33
N GLY A 218 12.36 -22.00 -14.07
CA GLY A 218 11.15 -22.82 -13.88
C GLY A 218 11.19 -23.76 -12.68
N LYS A 219 12.19 -23.64 -11.80
CA LYS A 219 12.31 -24.41 -10.55
C LYS A 219 11.52 -23.75 -9.44
N GLU A 220 10.94 -24.57 -8.57
CA GLU A 220 10.23 -24.09 -7.39
C GLU A 220 11.17 -23.28 -6.49
N LEU A 221 10.69 -22.13 -6.01
CA LEU A 221 11.46 -21.22 -5.17
C LEU A 221 11.44 -21.69 -3.72
N ILE A 222 12.57 -21.56 -3.04
CA ILE A 222 12.74 -21.96 -1.64
C ILE A 222 12.51 -20.74 -0.75
N ALA A 223 11.56 -20.83 0.18
CA ALA A 223 11.34 -19.79 1.19
C ALA A 223 12.51 -19.74 2.19
N GLN A 224 12.89 -18.53 2.59
CA GLN A 224 13.87 -18.29 3.65
C GLN A 224 13.21 -18.16 5.02
#